data_AF-A0A4Q6ABC7-F1
#
_entry.id   AF-A0A4Q6ABC7-F1
#
_cell.length_a   1.000
_cell.length_b   1.000
_cell.length_c   1.000
_cell.angle_alpha   90.00
_cell.angle_beta   90.00
_cell.angle_gamma   90.00
#
_symmetry.space_group_name_H-M   'P 1'
#
loop_
_entity.id
_entity.type
_entity.pdbx_description
1 polymer ?
#
loop_
_entity_poly.entity_id
_entity_poly.type
_entity_poly.pdbx_seq_one_letter_code
_entity_poly.pdbx_strand_id
1 'polypeptide(L)'
;AEAYIPSKDIGMIQVGTIVRMQVDAFDYNSWGMLMGRVQSISSDIYTDSDQPYFKVRCRLDKNALTLRNGYKSYVKKGMTLQARFQITRRSLFQLLYDQTDDWLNPNLVKNGPKAKS
;
A
#
# COMPACT_ATOMS: atom_id res chain seq x y z
N ALA A 1 -6.03 -2.12 -14.51
CA ALA A 1 -6.76 -2.75 -13.39
C ALA A 1 -7.27 -1.64 -12.48
N GLU A 2 -8.38 -1.86 -11.79
CA GLU A 2 -8.91 -0.94 -10.78
C GLU A 2 -8.97 -1.68 -9.45
N ALA A 3 -8.53 -1.02 -8.39
CA ALA A 3 -8.54 -1.53 -7.03
C ALA A 3 -9.26 -0.54 -6.12
N TYR A 4 -9.96 -1.07 -5.12
CA TYR A 4 -10.68 -0.30 -4.13
C TYR A 4 -9.92 -0.42 -2.80
N ILE A 5 -9.52 0.72 -2.25
CA ILE A 5 -8.64 0.77 -1.08
C ILE A 5 -9.37 1.50 0.04
N PRO A 6 -9.52 0.90 1.23
CA PRO A 6 -10.07 1.59 2.38
C PRO A 6 -9.32 2.90 2.65
N SER A 7 -10.05 3.94 3.07
CA SER A 7 -9.47 5.26 3.36
C SER A 7 -8.29 5.19 4.35
N LYS A 8 -8.35 4.30 5.34
CA LYS A 8 -7.27 4.08 6.32
C LYS A 8 -5.94 3.58 5.72
N ASP A 9 -5.99 2.93 4.55
CA ASP A 9 -4.82 2.29 3.92
C ASP A 9 -4.24 3.12 2.76
N ILE A 10 -4.93 4.18 2.33
CA ILE A 10 -4.53 4.98 1.17
C ILE A 10 -3.29 5.85 1.43
N GLY A 11 -3.05 6.25 2.69
CA GLY A 11 -2.08 7.29 3.03
C GLY A 11 -0.63 6.99 2.66
N MET A 12 -0.28 5.73 2.42
CA MET A 12 1.07 5.32 2.01
C MET A 12 1.14 4.85 0.54
N ILE A 13 0.03 4.92 -0.19
CA ILE A 13 -0.05 4.52 -1.59
C ILE A 13 0.02 5.77 -2.45
N GLN A 14 1.00 5.79 -3.35
CA GLN A 14 1.23 6.89 -4.27
C GLN A 14 1.36 6.40 -5.71
N VAL A 15 1.25 7.32 -6.68
CA VAL A 15 1.56 7.01 -8.07
C VAL A 15 2.96 6.40 -8.17
N GLY A 16 3.09 5.33 -8.97
CA GLY A 16 4.33 4.56 -9.10
C GLY A 16 4.50 3.42 -8.09
N THR A 17 3.71 3.34 -7.03
CA THR A 17 3.74 2.22 -6.07
C THR A 17 3.60 0.89 -6.80
N ILE A 18 4.51 -0.05 -6.53
CA ILE A 18 4.50 -1.38 -7.16
C ILE A 18 3.30 -2.16 -6.62
N VAL A 19 2.59 -2.82 -7.51
CA VAL A 19 1.45 -3.67 -7.16
C VAL A 19 1.62 -5.05 -7.79
N ARG A 20 1.39 -6.09 -6.98
CA ARG A 20 1.28 -7.49 -7.43
C ARG A 20 -0.18 -7.89 -7.45
N MET A 21 -0.65 -8.44 -8.56
CA MET A 21 -2.06 -8.77 -8.77
C MET A 21 -2.21 -10.26 -9.02
N GLN A 22 -2.94 -10.92 -8.13
CA GLN A 22 -3.38 -12.30 -8.29
C GLN A 22 -4.75 -12.28 -8.97
N VAL A 23 -4.87 -12.92 -10.13
CA VAL A 23 -6.11 -12.93 -10.91
C VAL A 23 -6.89 -14.19 -10.56
N ASP A 24 -8.15 -14.06 -10.15
CA ASP A 24 -8.89 -15.15 -9.52
C ASP A 24 -9.17 -16.32 -10.47
N ALA A 25 -9.21 -16.04 -11.78
CA ALA A 25 -9.37 -17.04 -12.83
C ALA A 25 -8.14 -17.95 -13.04
N PHE A 26 -7.01 -17.68 -12.37
CA PHE A 26 -5.77 -18.43 -12.53
C PHE A 26 -5.19 -18.85 -11.17
N ASP A 27 -4.84 -20.14 -11.02
CA ASP A 27 -4.13 -20.62 -9.83
C ASP A 27 -2.75 -19.96 -9.71
N TYR A 28 -2.51 -19.24 -8.61
CA TYR A 28 -1.29 -18.47 -8.42
C TYR A 28 -0.04 -19.35 -8.30
N ASN A 29 -0.16 -20.60 -7.84
CA ASN A 29 0.98 -21.51 -7.72
C ASN A 29 1.54 -21.91 -9.08
N SER A 30 0.64 -22.07 -10.05
CA SER A 30 0.96 -22.48 -11.41
C SER A 30 1.28 -21.29 -12.32
N TRP A 31 0.49 -20.22 -12.22
CA TRP A 31 0.53 -19.08 -13.15
C TRP A 31 1.31 -17.87 -12.63
N GLY A 32 1.52 -17.77 -11.32
CA GLY A 32 2.14 -16.61 -10.68
C GLY A 32 1.19 -15.42 -10.54
N MET A 33 1.75 -14.21 -10.59
CA MET A 33 1.03 -12.95 -10.43
C MET A 33 1.41 -11.97 -11.53
N LEU A 34 0.48 -11.08 -11.86
CA LEU A 34 0.78 -9.91 -12.67
C LEU A 34 1.51 -8.86 -11.84
N MET A 35 2.45 -8.15 -12.47
CA MET A 35 3.06 -6.96 -11.89
C MET A 35 2.50 -5.70 -12.56
N GLY A 36 2.50 -4.61 -11.81
CA GLY A 36 2.13 -3.31 -12.31
C GLY A 36 2.50 -2.20 -11.35
N ARG A 37 2.04 -0.99 -11.67
CA ARG A 37 2.23 0.19 -10.83
C ARG A 37 0.95 1.00 -10.74
N VAL A 38 0.77 1.70 -9.63
CA VAL A 38 -0.28 2.71 -9.48
C VAL A 38 -0.09 3.78 -10.55
N GLN A 39 -1.12 3.99 -11.37
CA GLN A 39 -1.17 4.99 -12.41
C GLN A 39 -1.88 6.26 -11.92
N SER A 40 -2.97 6.10 -11.18
CA SER A 40 -3.71 7.23 -10.61
C SER A 40 -4.50 6.80 -9.37
N ILE A 41 -4.73 7.76 -8.48
CA ILE A 41 -5.61 7.64 -7.31
C ILE A 41 -6.71 8.67 -7.50
N SER A 42 -7.96 8.27 -7.28
CA SER A 42 -9.11 9.17 -7.32
C SER A 42 -8.94 10.30 -6.30
N SER A 43 -9.29 11.54 -6.68
CA SER A 43 -9.43 12.66 -5.73
C SER A 43 -10.66 12.49 -4.83
N ASP A 44 -11.64 11.72 -5.30
CA ASP A 44 -12.92 11.55 -4.64
C ASP A 44 -12.90 10.33 -3.72
N ILE A 45 -13.54 10.49 -2.56
CA ILE A 45 -13.86 9.41 -1.63
C ILE A 45 -15.21 8.82 -2.03
N TYR A 46 -15.27 7.50 -2.07
CA TYR A 46 -16.51 6.75 -2.27
C TYR A 46 -16.86 6.03 -0.97
N THR A 47 -18.13 5.69 -0.81
CA THR A 47 -18.60 4.95 0.37
C THR A 47 -19.39 3.74 -0.09
N ASP A 48 -19.13 2.59 0.53
CA ASP A 48 -19.98 1.40 0.43
C ASP A 48 -20.24 0.91 1.85
N SER A 49 -21.51 0.77 2.24
CA SER A 49 -21.91 0.28 3.57
C SER A 49 -21.20 1.01 4.72
N ASP A 50 -21.18 2.35 4.67
CA ASP A 50 -20.47 3.26 5.61
C ASP A 50 -18.94 3.10 5.68
N GLN A 51 -18.33 2.34 4.77
CA GLN A 51 -16.88 2.23 4.67
C GLN A 51 -16.34 3.10 3.54
N PRO A 52 -15.59 4.18 3.84
CA PRO A 52 -15.00 5.02 2.82
C PRO A 52 -13.81 4.34 2.14
N TYR A 53 -13.73 4.45 0.83
CA TYR A 53 -12.67 3.90 0.00
C TYR A 53 -12.28 4.83 -1.15
N PHE A 54 -11.06 4.63 -1.65
CA PHE A 54 -10.53 5.29 -2.84
C PHE A 54 -10.45 4.31 -4.00
N LYS A 55 -10.70 4.80 -5.21
CA LYS A 55 -10.44 4.07 -6.45
C LYS A 55 -9.00 4.31 -6.90
N VAL A 56 -8.27 3.23 -7.15
CA VAL A 56 -6.88 3.28 -7.59
C VAL A 56 -6.75 2.52 -8.90
N ARG A 57 -6.31 3.24 -9.95
CA ARG A 57 -6.01 2.63 -11.25
C ARG A 57 -4.58 2.18 -11.28
N CYS A 58 -4.38 0.93 -11.68
CA CYS A 58 -3.06 0.32 -11.83
C CYS A 58 -2.80 -0.02 -13.30
N ARG A 59 -1.64 0.40 -13.80
CA ARG A 59 -1.11 -0.01 -15.10
C ARG A 59 -0.42 -1.36 -14.93
N LEU A 60 -0.83 -2.35 -15.73
CA LEU A 60 -0.16 -3.64 -15.80
C LEU A 60 1.15 -3.48 -16.59
N ASP A 61 2.22 -4.12 -16.12
CA ASP A 61 3.47 -4.20 -16.89
C ASP A 61 3.34 -5.17 -18.07
N LYS A 62 2.54 -6.22 -17.89
CA LYS A 62 2.15 -7.19 -18.93
C LYS A 62 0.70 -7.61 -18.70
N ASN A 63 -0.01 -7.97 -19.76
CA ASN A 63 -1.39 -8.45 -19.69
C ASN A 63 -1.50 -9.99 -19.82
N ALA A 64 -0.40 -10.71 -19.64
CA ALA A 64 -0.34 -12.15 -19.81
C ALA A 64 0.38 -12.84 -18.65
N LEU A 65 -0.10 -14.03 -18.30
CA LEU A 65 0.55 -14.98 -17.40
C LEU A 65 1.11 -16.13 -18.22
N THR A 66 2.19 -16.74 -17.75
CA THR A 66 2.88 -17.83 -18.45
C THR A 66 3.10 -18.98 -17.48
N LEU A 67 2.60 -20.16 -17.86
CA LEU A 67 2.86 -21.40 -17.14
C LEU A 67 4.33 -21.82 -17.27
N ARG A 68 4.79 -22.69 -16.36
CA ARG A 68 6.16 -23.24 -16.41
C ARG A 68 6.49 -23.97 -17.72
N ASN A 69 5.49 -24.55 -18.38
CA ASN A 69 5.62 -25.20 -19.69
C ASN A 69 5.60 -24.22 -20.88
N GLY A 70 5.55 -22.90 -20.63
CA GLY A 70 5.56 -21.86 -21.66
C GLY A 70 4.19 -21.46 -22.21
N TYR A 71 3.10 -22.13 -21.82
CA TYR A 71 1.76 -21.76 -22.27
C TYR A 71 1.36 -20.38 -21.70
N LYS A 72 0.82 -19.51 -22.57
CA LYS A 72 0.45 -18.13 -22.22
C LYS A 72 -1.06 -17.97 -22.18
N SER A 73 -1.53 -17.26 -21.17
CA SER A 73 -2.93 -16.82 -21.05
C SER A 73 -2.98 -15.31 -20.85
N TYR A 74 -4.01 -14.68 -21.39
CA TYR A 74 -4.20 -13.23 -21.35
C TYR A 74 -5.33 -12.85 -20.40
N VAL A 75 -5.08 -11.80 -19.62
CA VAL A 75 -6.04 -11.25 -18.68
C VAL A 75 -7.00 -10.33 -19.42
N LYS A 76 -8.29 -10.59 -19.25
CA LYS A 76 -9.37 -9.86 -19.92
C LYS A 76 -9.99 -8.84 -18.98
N LYS A 77 -10.60 -7.80 -19.57
CA LYS A 77 -11.46 -6.87 -18.82
C LYS A 77 -12.61 -7.65 -18.16
N GLY A 78 -13.00 -7.24 -16.97
CA GLY A 78 -14.05 -7.89 -16.18
C GLY A 78 -13.56 -9.04 -15.28
N MET A 79 -12.31 -9.50 -15.43
CA MET A 79 -11.72 -10.43 -14.47
C MET A 79 -11.49 -9.75 -13.12
N THR A 80 -11.82 -10.46 -12.04
CA THR A 80 -11.54 -10.05 -10.67
C THR A 80 -10.12 -10.43 -10.28
N LEU A 81 -9.56 -9.66 -9.35
CA LEU A 81 -8.20 -9.85 -8.88
C LEU A 81 -8.04 -9.33 -7.46
N GLN A 82 -7.05 -9.87 -6.76
CA GLN A 82 -6.55 -9.32 -5.52
C GLN A 82 -5.26 -8.54 -5.76
N ALA A 83 -5.27 -7.25 -5.46
CA ALA A 83 -4.12 -6.36 -5.59
C ALA A 83 -3.36 -6.24 -4.25
N ARG A 84 -2.04 -6.43 -4.29
CA ARG A 84 -1.12 -6.31 -3.14
C ARG A 84 -0.13 -5.19 -3.42
N PHE A 85 -0.32 -4.06 -2.76
CA PHE A 85 0.54 -2.88 -2.88
C PHE A 85 1.82 -3.05 -2.05
N GLN A 86 2.97 -2.83 -2.65
CA GLN A 86 4.27 -2.92 -1.99
C GLN A 86 4.64 -1.57 -1.39
N ILE A 87 4.06 -1.30 -0.22
CA ILE A 87 4.37 -0.13 0.58
C ILE A 87 5.71 -0.39 1.28
N THR A 88 6.80 0.23 0.82
CA THR A 88 8.11 0.10 1.45
C THR A 88 8.10 0.81 2.81
N ARG A 89 8.33 0.08 3.90
CA ARG A 89 8.51 0.60 5.28
C ARG A 89 9.86 1.34 5.47
N ARG A 90 10.24 2.22 4.54
CA ARG A 90 11.29 3.25 4.69
C ARG A 90 10.69 4.63 4.39
N SER A 91 9.45 4.85 4.77
CA SER A 91 8.83 6.16 4.73
C SER A 91 9.24 6.94 5.99
N LEU A 92 9.84 8.10 5.80
CA LEU A 92 10.44 9.05 6.75
C LEU A 92 9.64 9.35 8.04
N PHE A 93 8.37 8.98 8.16
CA PHE A 93 7.57 9.22 9.37
C PHE A 93 8.08 8.46 10.61
N GLN A 94 8.58 7.24 10.43
CA GLN A 94 9.17 6.47 11.53
C GLN A 94 10.45 7.16 12.06
N LEU A 95 11.29 7.68 11.16
CA LEU A 95 12.52 8.38 11.54
C LEU A 95 12.28 9.79 12.09
N LEU A 96 11.22 10.48 11.65
CA LEU A 96 10.85 11.80 12.14
C LEU A 96 10.21 11.74 13.53
N TYR A 97 9.33 10.76 13.78
CA TYR A 97 8.68 10.59 15.09
C TYR A 97 9.70 10.14 16.15
N ASP A 98 10.61 9.23 15.79
CA ASP A 98 11.71 8.79 16.68
C ASP A 98 12.60 9.98 17.13
N GLN A 99 12.87 10.97 16.27
CA GLN A 99 13.69 12.14 16.63
C GLN A 99 12.96 13.22 17.43
N THR A 100 11.64 13.37 17.25
CA THR A 100 10.88 14.42 17.94
C THR A 100 10.46 14.02 19.36
N ASP A 101 10.17 12.74 19.61
CA ASP A 101 9.86 12.26 20.96
C ASP A 101 11.05 12.41 21.91
N ASP A 102 12.29 12.20 21.42
CA ASP A 102 13.53 12.42 22.19
C ASP A 102 13.71 13.88 22.65
N TRP A 103 13.20 14.84 21.87
CA TRP A 103 13.27 16.27 22.18
C TRP A 103 12.09 16.78 23.03
N LEU A 104 10.92 16.12 22.92
CA LEU A 104 9.65 16.60 23.47
C LEU A 104 9.23 15.93 24.79
N ASN A 105 10.11 15.18 25.45
CA ASN A 105 9.81 14.60 26.77
C ASN A 105 10.53 15.33 27.93
N PRO A 106 10.01 16.49 28.40
CA PRO A 106 10.69 17.35 29.38
C PRO A 106 10.61 16.88 30.85
N ASN A 107 10.14 15.67 31.16
CA ASN A 107 9.94 15.25 32.55
C ASN A 107 10.51 13.88 32.88
N LEU A 108 11.84 13.77 32.92
CA LEU A 108 12.51 12.71 33.69
C LEU A 108 13.68 13.27 34.55
N VAL A 109 13.32 13.63 35.79
CA VAL A 109 14.05 13.33 37.06
C VAL A 109 15.39 14.08 37.29
N LYS A 110 15.61 14.89 38.35
CA LYS A 110 15.52 14.55 39.78
C LYS A 110 15.54 15.81 40.68
N ASN A 111 14.65 15.84 41.67
CA ASN A 111 14.62 16.79 42.78
C ASN A 111 15.85 16.68 43.71
N GLY A 112 16.34 17.82 44.21
CA GLY A 112 16.96 17.96 45.55
C GLY A 112 18.25 18.80 45.63
N PRO A 113 18.56 19.44 46.78
CA PRO A 113 17.72 20.26 47.65
C PRO A 113 18.23 21.72 47.72
N LYS A 114 17.32 22.66 48.08
CA LYS A 114 17.62 24.07 48.33
C LYS A 114 18.44 24.26 49.62
N ALA A 115 19.46 25.12 49.59
CA ALA A 115 20.01 25.75 50.78
C ALA A 115 20.12 27.28 50.60
N LYS A 116 19.63 27.99 51.63
CA LYS A 116 19.64 29.44 51.91
C LYS A 116 21.09 29.97 51.97
N SER A 117 21.43 31.25 51.82
CA SER A 117 20.85 32.49 52.35
C SER A 117 21.13 33.68 51.44
#